data_AF-A0A7K8GJY3-F1
#
_entry.id   AF-A0A7K8GJY3-F1
#
_cell.length_a   1.000
_cell.length_b   1.000
_cell.length_c   1.000
_cell.angle_alpha   90.00
_cell.angle_beta   90.00
_cell.angle_gamma   90.00
#
_symmetry.space_group_name_H-M   'P 1'
#
loop_
_entity.id
_entity.type
_entity.pdbx_description
1 polymer ?
#
loop_
_entity_poly.entity_id
_entity_poly.type
_entity_poly.pdbx_seq_one_letter_code
_entity_poly.pdbx_strand_id
1 'polypeptide(L)'
;KSWRKIKNMVHWSPFVMSFKKKYPWIQLAGHAGSFKAAANGRILKKHCESEQRCLDRLMNDVLKPYVPAYHGDVVKDGERYNQMEDLLAEFDSPCVMDCKMGVRTYLEEELIKARKKPSLRKDMYQKMIEVDPDAPTEEENVLRAVTKPRYMQWRETISSTATLGFRIEGIKVSLASC
;
A
#
# COMPACT_ATOMS: atom_id res chain seq x y z
N LYS A 1 18.76 69.71 15.60
CA LYS A 1 17.40 69.11 15.50
C LYS A 1 17.36 68.17 14.29
N SER A 2 17.30 66.85 14.52
CA SER A 2 16.43 65.89 13.81
C SER A 2 17.00 64.47 13.99
N TRP A 3 16.56 63.84 15.07
CA TRP A 3 16.73 62.40 15.28
C TRP A 3 15.79 61.66 14.33
N ARG A 4 16.30 60.74 13.50
CA ARG A 4 15.46 59.72 12.85
C ARG A 4 15.81 58.35 13.43
N LYS A 5 14.94 57.91 14.35
CA LYS A 5 14.85 56.55 14.86
C LYS A 5 14.63 55.59 13.69
N ILE A 6 15.53 54.63 13.47
CA ILE A 6 15.20 53.42 12.72
C ILE A 6 14.51 52.49 13.73
N LYS A 7 13.17 52.46 13.67
CA LYS A 7 12.34 51.51 14.41
C LYS A 7 12.32 50.18 13.65
N ASN A 8 12.61 49.10 14.38
CA ASN A 8 12.26 47.69 14.15
C ASN A 8 11.52 47.37 12.84
N MET A 9 12.16 46.58 11.99
CA MET A 9 11.47 45.82 10.94
C MET A 9 11.66 44.33 11.22
N VAL A 10 10.97 43.84 12.24
CA VAL A 10 10.74 42.39 12.36
C VAL A 10 9.56 42.09 11.44
N HIS A 11 9.85 41.54 10.27
CA HIS A 11 8.86 41.17 9.27
C HIS A 11 8.16 39.87 9.71
N TRP A 12 7.35 39.92 10.77
CA TRP A 12 6.45 38.81 11.13
C TRP A 12 5.24 38.84 10.20
N SER A 13 5.02 37.78 9.42
CA SER A 13 3.72 37.51 8.80
C SER A 13 2.78 36.96 9.89
N PRO A 14 1.64 37.61 10.19
CA PRO A 14 0.66 37.10 11.14
C PRO A 14 -0.20 35.97 10.56
N PHE A 15 -0.01 35.63 9.29
CA PHE A 15 -0.74 34.57 8.60
C PHE A 15 0.18 33.38 8.32
N VAL A 16 -0.21 32.22 8.86
CA VAL A 16 0.32 30.91 8.43
C VAL A 16 -0.25 30.65 7.05
N MET A 17 0.56 30.81 6.00
CA MET A 17 0.19 30.38 4.66
C MET A 17 0.32 28.84 4.58
N SER A 18 -0.81 28.14 4.62
CA SER A 18 -0.84 26.70 4.36
C SER A 18 -0.81 26.45 2.84
N PHE A 19 0.33 26.03 2.32
CA PHE A 19 0.43 25.56 0.94
C PHE A 19 -0.07 24.10 0.86
N LYS A 20 -1.04 23.83 -0.03
CA LYS A 20 -1.44 22.45 -0.33
C LYS A 20 -0.35 21.80 -1.19
N LYS A 21 0.47 20.95 -0.58
CA LYS A 21 1.45 20.12 -1.27
C LYS A 21 0.71 19.15 -2.21
N LYS A 22 1.02 19.20 -3.50
CA LYS A 22 0.54 18.22 -4.50
C LYS A 22 1.71 17.32 -4.86
N TYR A 23 1.61 16.02 -4.56
CA TYR A 23 2.55 15.01 -5.04
C TYR A 23 1.79 13.91 -5.79
N PRO A 24 2.42 13.24 -6.77
CA PRO A 24 1.79 12.16 -7.50
C PRO A 24 1.51 10.97 -6.58
N TRP A 25 0.33 10.37 -6.75
CA TRP A 25 -0.07 9.15 -6.05
C TRP A 25 0.89 8.00 -6.40
N ILE A 26 1.40 7.28 -5.39
CA ILE A 26 2.25 6.10 -5.57
C ILE A 26 1.54 4.89 -4.97
N GLN A 27 1.25 3.89 -5.81
CA GLN A 27 0.74 2.59 -5.37
C GLN A 27 1.59 1.50 -6.01
N LEU A 28 2.45 0.86 -5.21
CA LEU A 28 3.33 -0.22 -5.68
C LEU A 28 2.63 -1.57 -5.72
N ALA A 29 1.72 -1.81 -4.78
CA ALA A 29 1.02 -3.08 -4.64
C ALA A 29 -0.48 -2.91 -4.38
N GLY A 30 -1.20 -4.04 -4.35
CA GLY A 30 -2.65 -4.07 -4.21
C GLY A 30 -3.39 -3.90 -5.53
N HIS A 31 -4.71 -4.00 -5.48
CA HIS A 31 -5.55 -3.89 -6.67
C HIS A 31 -5.82 -2.43 -7.03
N ALA A 32 -5.93 -2.13 -8.32
CA ALA A 32 -6.36 -0.81 -8.78
C ALA A 32 -7.72 -0.43 -8.15
N GLY A 33 -7.86 0.82 -7.73
CA GLY A 33 -9.07 1.31 -7.06
C GLY A 33 -9.20 0.95 -5.58
N SER A 34 -8.18 0.34 -4.97
CA SER A 34 -8.18 0.05 -3.51
C SER A 34 -7.98 1.29 -2.64
N PHE A 35 -7.50 2.39 -3.21
CA PHE A 35 -7.15 3.61 -2.49
C PHE A 35 -7.80 4.85 -3.12
N LYS A 36 -8.17 5.81 -2.28
CA LYS A 36 -8.61 7.17 -2.66
C LYS A 36 -7.89 8.20 -1.80
N ALA A 37 -7.52 9.33 -2.38
CA ALA A 37 -6.97 10.45 -1.62
C ALA A 37 -8.00 11.00 -0.61
N ALA A 38 -7.53 11.38 0.58
CA ALA A 38 -8.26 12.19 1.54
C ALA A 38 -7.53 13.52 1.81
N ALA A 39 -8.16 14.41 2.57
CA ALA A 39 -7.55 15.68 2.96
C ALA A 39 -6.57 15.51 4.12
N ASN A 40 -5.67 16.48 4.29
CA ASN A 40 -4.79 16.65 5.45
C ASN A 40 -3.83 15.48 5.69
N GLY A 41 -3.10 15.04 4.65
CA GLY A 41 -2.09 13.99 4.77
C GLY A 41 -2.69 12.61 5.10
N ARG A 42 -3.89 12.34 4.59
CA ARG A 42 -4.60 11.08 4.84
C ARG A 42 -4.98 10.41 3.53
N ILE A 43 -5.26 9.12 3.66
CA ILE A 43 -5.74 8.27 2.59
C ILE A 43 -6.90 7.38 3.04
N LEU A 44 -7.75 7.01 2.08
CA LEU A 44 -8.82 6.04 2.23
C LEU A 44 -8.41 4.74 1.57
N LYS A 45 -8.36 3.66 2.33
CA LYS A 45 -8.19 2.29 1.82
C LYS A 45 -9.53 1.57 1.87
N LYS A 46 -9.92 0.86 0.80
CA LYS A 46 -11.19 0.14 0.75
C LYS A 46 -11.33 -0.76 1.97
N HIS A 47 -12.48 -0.68 2.65
CA HIS A 47 -12.66 -1.32 3.94
C HIS A 47 -12.50 -2.84 3.85
N CYS A 48 -11.84 -3.39 4.86
CA CYS A 48 -11.69 -4.81 5.10
C CYS A 48 -11.78 -5.04 6.61
N GLU A 49 -12.71 -5.90 7.03
CA GLU A 49 -13.03 -6.10 8.45
C GLU A 49 -11.84 -6.64 9.25
N SER A 50 -11.04 -7.55 8.69
CA SER A 50 -9.85 -8.05 9.37
C SER A 50 -8.79 -6.97 9.53
N GLU A 51 -8.57 -6.16 8.50
CA GLU A 51 -7.61 -5.04 8.56
C GLU A 51 -8.06 -3.97 9.56
N GLN A 52 -9.34 -3.61 9.55
CA GLN A 52 -9.90 -2.64 10.48
C GLN A 52 -9.69 -3.07 11.94
N ARG A 53 -9.99 -4.34 12.26
CA ARG A 53 -9.73 -4.90 13.60
C ARG A 53 -8.24 -4.91 13.96
N CYS A 54 -7.36 -5.18 13.00
CA CYS A 54 -5.92 -5.10 13.22
C CYS A 54 -5.46 -3.67 13.53
N LEU A 55 -5.94 -2.68 12.76
CA LEU A 55 -5.60 -1.28 12.95
C LEU A 55 -6.09 -0.76 14.31
N ASP A 56 -7.32 -1.09 14.72
CA ASP A 56 -7.84 -0.77 16.06
C ASP A 56 -6.92 -1.26 17.19
N ARG A 57 -6.45 -2.50 17.08
CA ARG A 57 -5.53 -3.09 18.06
C ARG A 57 -4.17 -2.41 18.03
N LEU A 58 -3.61 -2.19 16.84
CA LEU A 58 -2.32 -1.55 16.67
C LEU A 58 -2.29 -0.12 17.22
N MET A 59 -3.39 0.62 17.17
CA MET A 59 -3.48 1.96 17.75
C MET A 59 -3.36 2.01 19.28
N ASN A 60 -3.41 0.85 19.94
CA ASN A 60 -3.26 0.66 21.37
C ASN A 60 -2.10 -0.29 21.73
N ASP A 61 -1.21 -0.59 20.77
CA ASP A 61 -0.10 -1.52 20.92
C ASP A 61 1.25 -0.78 20.91
N VAL A 62 2.31 -1.45 21.38
CA VAL A 62 3.70 -0.94 21.31
C VAL A 62 4.16 -0.70 19.86
N LEU A 63 3.55 -1.37 18.89
CA LEU A 63 3.83 -1.22 17.47
C LEU A 63 3.24 0.05 16.83
N LYS A 64 2.39 0.79 17.56
CA LYS A 64 1.72 2.01 17.06
C LYS A 64 2.65 2.98 16.30
N PRO A 65 3.88 3.29 16.77
CA PRO A 65 4.76 4.24 16.07
C PRO A 65 5.31 3.74 14.73
N TYR A 66 5.15 2.45 14.41
CA TYR A 66 5.72 1.81 13.23
C TYR A 66 4.66 1.44 12.17
N VAL A 67 3.42 1.88 12.36
CA VAL A 67 2.31 1.67 11.42
C VAL A 67 1.63 3.00 11.10
N PRO A 68 0.93 3.14 9.95
CA PRO A 68 0.17 4.35 9.66
C PRO A 68 -0.86 4.63 10.74
N ALA A 69 -0.99 5.89 11.17
CA ALA A 69 -2.05 6.25 12.11
C ALA A 69 -3.42 5.91 11.51
N TYR A 70 -4.26 5.24 12.29
CA TYR A 70 -5.63 4.89 11.90
C TYR A 70 -6.63 5.88 12.51
N HIS A 71 -7.57 6.36 11.70
CA HIS A 71 -8.51 7.41 12.06
C HIS A 71 -9.98 6.96 12.04
N GLY A 72 -10.22 5.64 12.02
CA GLY A 72 -11.56 5.08 11.93
C GLY A 72 -12.02 4.86 10.49
N ASP A 73 -13.26 4.39 10.37
CA ASP A 73 -13.89 4.17 9.07
C ASP A 73 -14.66 5.40 8.60
N VAL A 74 -14.71 5.58 7.29
CA VAL A 74 -15.55 6.59 6.63
C VAL A 74 -16.36 5.98 5.51
N VAL A 75 -17.57 6.49 5.30
CA VAL A 75 -18.39 6.15 4.14
C VAL A 75 -18.29 7.28 3.12
N LYS A 76 -17.90 6.95 1.89
CA LYS A 76 -17.79 7.90 0.78
C LYS A 76 -18.32 7.25 -0.49
N ASP A 77 -19.23 7.93 -1.17
CA ASP A 77 -19.88 7.44 -2.40
C ASP A 77 -20.56 6.07 -2.20
N GLY A 78 -21.13 5.81 -1.01
CA GLY A 78 -21.77 4.54 -0.66
C GLY A 78 -20.82 3.38 -0.34
N GLU A 79 -19.49 3.60 -0.38
CA GLU A 79 -18.49 2.61 -0.02
C GLU A 79 -17.82 2.96 1.32
N ARG A 80 -17.50 1.94 2.11
CA ARG A 80 -16.77 2.07 3.39
C ARG A 80 -15.26 2.00 3.15
N TYR A 81 -14.50 2.81 3.86
CA TYR A 81 -13.05 2.89 3.79
C TYR A 81 -12.42 2.99 5.17
N ASN A 82 -11.29 2.32 5.36
CA ASN A 82 -10.37 2.57 6.46
C ASN A 82 -9.65 3.91 6.18
N GLN A 83 -9.82 4.93 7.02
CA GLN A 83 -9.08 6.18 6.91
C GLN A 83 -7.75 6.07 7.68
N MET A 84 -6.63 6.30 6.99
CA MET A 84 -5.29 6.19 7.56
C MET A 84 -4.39 7.34 7.13
N GLU A 85 -3.29 7.51 7.84
CA GLU A 85 -2.21 8.42 7.47
C GLU A 85 -1.62 8.09 6.10
N ASP A 86 -1.34 9.12 5.31
CA ASP A 86 -0.53 8.99 4.11
C ASP A 86 0.95 9.11 4.49
N LEU A 87 1.65 7.97 4.51
CA LEU A 87 3.08 7.89 4.85
C LEU A 87 3.99 8.70 3.92
N LEU A 88 3.49 9.16 2.78
CA LEU A 88 4.26 9.96 1.81
C LEU A 88 4.07 11.47 1.99
N ALA A 89 3.13 11.92 2.84
CA ALA A 89 2.71 13.31 2.93
C ALA A 89 3.85 14.30 3.19
N GLU A 90 4.80 13.92 4.04
CA GLU A 90 5.91 14.77 4.46
C GLU A 90 7.15 14.66 3.55
N PHE A 91 7.18 13.74 2.58
CA PHE A 91 8.33 13.52 1.71
C PHE A 91 8.25 14.36 0.43
N ASP A 92 9.39 14.85 -0.04
CA ASP A 92 9.55 15.44 -1.38
C ASP A 92 10.12 14.40 -2.35
N SER A 93 9.40 14.13 -3.45
CA SER A 93 9.81 13.16 -4.47
C SER A 93 10.27 11.80 -3.90
N PRO A 94 9.43 11.11 -3.12
CA PRO A 94 9.83 9.89 -2.40
C PRO A 94 10.21 8.76 -3.36
N CYS A 95 11.29 8.05 -3.00
CA CYS A 95 11.52 6.68 -3.45
C CYS A 95 10.78 5.73 -2.50
N VAL A 96 10.07 4.75 -3.05
CA VAL A 96 9.24 3.82 -2.27
C VAL A 96 9.61 2.39 -2.66
N MET A 97 9.72 1.50 -1.68
CA MET A 97 9.87 0.07 -1.88
C MET A 97 8.84 -0.66 -1.02
N ASP A 98 8.11 -1.61 -1.61
CA ASP A 98 7.19 -2.48 -0.90
C ASP A 98 7.84 -3.86 -0.72
N CYS A 99 8.06 -4.25 0.53
CA CYS A 99 8.56 -5.57 0.90
C CYS A 99 7.43 -6.36 1.56
N LYS A 100 7.05 -7.47 0.94
CA LYS A 100 6.10 -8.41 1.53
C LYS A 100 6.83 -9.35 2.48
N MET A 101 6.34 -9.42 3.71
CA MET A 101 6.97 -10.17 4.81
C MET A 101 6.37 -11.56 5.01
N GLY A 102 7.16 -12.44 5.59
CA GLY A 102 6.80 -13.80 5.98
C GLY A 102 7.35 -14.87 5.02
N VAL A 103 7.49 -16.10 5.52
CA VAL A 103 7.87 -17.27 4.69
C VAL A 103 6.70 -17.86 3.91
N ARG A 104 5.49 -17.35 4.15
CA ARG A 104 4.23 -17.78 3.54
C ARG A 104 3.31 -16.57 3.39
N THR A 105 2.64 -16.45 2.25
CA THR A 105 1.84 -15.29 1.87
C THR A 105 0.37 -15.58 1.60
N TYR A 106 -0.08 -16.79 1.90
CA TYR A 106 -1.49 -17.19 1.97
C TYR A 106 -1.83 -17.66 3.39
N LEU A 107 -3.11 -17.58 3.79
CA LEU A 107 -3.54 -18.14 5.08
C LEU A 107 -3.77 -19.65 4.98
N GLU A 108 -3.58 -20.38 6.07
CA GLU A 108 -3.85 -21.83 6.11
C GLU A 108 -5.32 -22.14 5.78
N GLU A 109 -6.24 -21.31 6.26
CA GLU A 109 -7.66 -21.43 5.92
C GLU A 109 -7.93 -21.28 4.41
N GLU A 110 -7.14 -20.49 3.68
CA GLU A 110 -7.30 -20.33 2.24
C GLU A 110 -6.93 -21.61 1.49
N LEU A 111 -5.94 -22.36 1.98
CA LEU A 111 -5.63 -23.70 1.45
C LEU A 111 -6.81 -24.66 1.67
N ILE A 112 -7.37 -24.69 2.88
CA ILE A 112 -8.50 -25.56 3.22
C ILE A 112 -9.71 -25.21 2.35
N LYS A 113 -10.02 -23.92 2.21
CA LYS A 113 -11.14 -23.43 1.39
C LYS A 113 -10.94 -23.79 -0.08
N ALA A 114 -9.74 -23.61 -0.63
CA ALA A 114 -9.45 -23.94 -2.02
C ALA A 114 -9.52 -25.44 -2.31
N ARG A 115 -9.16 -26.30 -1.34
CA ARG A 115 -9.35 -27.77 -1.47
C ARG A 115 -10.83 -28.16 -1.53
N LYS A 116 -11.70 -27.44 -0.80
CA LYS A 116 -13.15 -27.70 -0.79
C LYS A 116 -13.87 -27.10 -1.99
N LYS A 117 -13.51 -25.88 -2.38
CA LYS A 117 -14.13 -25.12 -3.48
C LYS A 117 -13.05 -24.28 -4.19
N PRO A 118 -12.35 -24.84 -5.18
CA PRO A 118 -11.35 -24.08 -5.92
C PRO A 118 -12.02 -22.93 -6.68
N SER A 119 -11.42 -21.74 -6.59
CA SER A 119 -11.82 -20.56 -7.34
C SER A 119 -10.69 -20.16 -8.28
N LEU A 120 -11.02 -20.08 -9.57
CA LEU A 120 -10.09 -19.75 -10.64
C LEU A 120 -9.92 -18.23 -10.78
N ARG A 121 -8.68 -17.80 -11.01
CA ARG A 121 -8.25 -16.39 -11.02
C ARG A 121 -7.47 -16.09 -12.29
N LYS A 122 -8.14 -15.42 -13.24
CA LYS A 122 -7.54 -14.97 -14.51
C LYS A 122 -6.46 -13.92 -14.30
N ASP A 123 -6.65 -13.03 -13.33
CA ASP A 123 -5.67 -11.99 -12.99
C ASP A 123 -4.36 -12.56 -12.44
N MET A 124 -4.43 -13.66 -11.71
CA MET A 124 -3.23 -14.37 -11.20
C MET A 124 -2.53 -15.15 -12.30
N TYR A 125 -3.27 -15.76 -13.22
CA TYR A 125 -2.69 -16.42 -14.39
C TYR A 125 -1.93 -15.42 -15.26
N GLN A 126 -2.54 -14.27 -15.57
CA GLN A 126 -1.90 -13.22 -16.37
C GLN A 126 -0.58 -12.75 -15.74
N LYS A 127 -0.56 -12.51 -14.42
CA LYS A 127 0.66 -12.18 -13.69
C LYS A 127 1.69 -13.30 -13.65
N MET A 128 1.25 -14.56 -13.74
CA MET A 128 2.15 -15.72 -13.76
C MET A 128 2.91 -15.75 -15.09
N ILE A 129 2.20 -15.70 -16.21
CA ILE A 129 2.81 -15.76 -17.55
C ILE A 129 3.64 -14.52 -17.90
N GLU A 130 3.33 -13.36 -17.32
CA GLU A 130 4.15 -12.14 -17.46
C GLU A 130 5.54 -12.30 -16.83
N VAL A 131 5.67 -13.16 -15.83
CA VAL A 131 6.95 -13.44 -15.15
C VAL A 131 7.62 -14.67 -15.75
N ASP A 132 6.86 -15.74 -15.97
CA ASP A 132 7.34 -17.01 -16.50
C ASP A 132 6.22 -17.65 -17.36
N PRO A 133 6.31 -17.57 -18.70
CA PRO A 133 5.33 -18.14 -19.61
C PRO A 133 5.17 -19.66 -19.51
N ASP A 134 6.20 -20.38 -19.03
CA ASP A 134 6.23 -21.84 -18.96
C ASP A 134 5.79 -22.36 -17.56
N ALA A 135 5.49 -21.46 -16.63
CA ALA A 135 5.07 -21.82 -15.27
C ALA A 135 3.68 -22.48 -15.13
N PRO A 136 2.64 -22.10 -15.90
CA PRO A 136 1.32 -22.73 -15.78
C PRO A 136 1.29 -24.14 -16.38
N THR A 137 0.42 -25.02 -15.86
CA THR A 137 0.16 -26.32 -16.50
C THR A 137 -0.65 -26.17 -17.79
N GLU A 138 -0.71 -27.23 -18.59
CA GLU A 138 -1.53 -27.26 -19.82
C GLU A 138 -3.01 -26.93 -19.52
N GLU A 139 -3.57 -27.49 -18.44
CA GLU A 139 -4.95 -27.20 -18.03
C GLU A 139 -5.12 -25.72 -17.61
N GLU A 140 -4.15 -25.14 -16.91
CA GLU A 140 -4.16 -23.73 -16.51
C GLU A 140 -4.09 -22.81 -17.73
N ASN A 141 -3.31 -23.17 -18.76
CA ASN A 141 -3.22 -22.48 -20.04
C ASN A 141 -4.53 -22.54 -20.82
N VAL A 142 -5.18 -23.71 -20.87
CA VAL A 142 -6.50 -23.87 -21.50
C VAL A 142 -7.55 -23.01 -20.79
N LEU A 143 -7.58 -23.02 -19.46
CA LEU A 143 -8.53 -22.24 -18.66
C LEU A 143 -8.19 -20.75 -18.57
N ARG A 144 -6.94 -20.38 -18.91
CA ARG A 144 -6.34 -19.06 -18.70
C ARG A 144 -6.57 -18.53 -17.29
N ALA A 145 -6.44 -19.42 -16.32
CA ALA A 145 -6.72 -19.14 -14.92
C ALA A 145 -6.00 -20.14 -14.01
N VAL A 146 -5.54 -19.65 -12.86
CA VAL A 146 -4.92 -20.47 -11.80
C VAL A 146 -5.71 -20.31 -10.51
N THR A 147 -5.57 -21.24 -9.57
CA THR A 147 -6.13 -21.01 -8.22
C THR A 147 -5.22 -20.08 -7.41
N LYS A 148 -5.79 -19.37 -6.43
CA LYS A 148 -5.00 -18.51 -5.54
C LYS A 148 -3.86 -19.27 -4.83
N PRO A 149 -4.08 -20.42 -4.18
CA PRO A 149 -2.98 -21.17 -3.56
C PRO A 149 -1.85 -21.53 -4.52
N ARG A 150 -2.19 -22.04 -5.70
CA ARG A 150 -1.22 -22.43 -6.73
C ARG A 150 -0.35 -21.26 -7.18
N TYR A 151 -0.95 -20.09 -7.38
CA TYR A 151 -0.22 -18.86 -7.67
C TYR A 151 0.69 -18.42 -6.51
N MET A 152 0.18 -18.44 -5.28
CA MET A 152 0.95 -17.99 -4.12
C MET A 152 2.14 -18.91 -3.83
N GLN A 153 1.96 -20.22 -3.92
CA GLN A 153 3.03 -21.21 -3.77
C GLN A 153 4.10 -21.03 -4.84
N TRP A 154 3.71 -20.86 -6.11
CA TRP A 154 4.67 -20.58 -7.18
C TRP A 154 5.42 -19.27 -6.96
N ARG A 155 4.73 -18.19 -6.58
CA ARG A 155 5.39 -16.92 -6.25
C ARG A 155 6.38 -17.06 -5.10
N GLU A 156 6.08 -17.88 -4.12
CA GLU A 156 6.97 -18.16 -2.99
C GLU A 156 8.23 -18.90 -3.44
N THR A 157 8.13 -19.83 -4.39
CA THR A 157 9.27 -20.61 -4.90
C THR A 157 10.18 -19.82 -5.84
N ILE A 158 9.63 -18.88 -6.61
CA ILE A 158 10.43 -18.06 -7.56
C ILE A 158 10.94 -16.76 -6.93
N SER A 159 10.70 -16.53 -5.63
CA SER A 159 11.15 -15.34 -4.91
C SER A 159 11.95 -15.71 -3.67
N SER A 160 12.48 -14.70 -2.97
CA SER A 160 13.15 -14.88 -1.69
C SER A 160 12.21 -15.20 -0.52
N THR A 161 10.90 -15.38 -0.75
CA THR A 161 9.92 -15.57 0.32
C THR A 161 10.23 -16.84 1.12
N ALA A 162 10.42 -17.97 0.44
CA ALA A 162 10.64 -19.26 1.09
C ALA A 162 12.03 -19.38 1.76
N THR A 163 13.02 -18.63 1.29
CA THR A 163 14.41 -18.74 1.74
C THR A 163 14.84 -17.65 2.71
N LEU A 164 14.37 -16.40 2.53
CA LEU A 164 14.73 -15.24 3.34
C LEU A 164 13.55 -14.67 4.14
N GLY A 165 12.33 -15.16 3.95
CA GLY A 165 11.16 -14.70 4.69
C GLY A 165 10.64 -13.31 4.28
N PHE A 166 11.01 -12.82 3.10
CA PHE A 166 10.44 -11.63 2.48
C PHE A 166 10.63 -11.65 0.96
N ARG A 167 9.93 -10.77 0.24
CA ARG A 167 10.23 -10.44 -1.17
C ARG A 167 9.90 -8.99 -1.49
N ILE A 168 10.60 -8.42 -2.46
CA ILE A 168 10.27 -7.10 -3.02
C ILE A 168 9.06 -7.25 -3.95
N GLU A 169 7.97 -6.55 -3.66
CA GLU A 169 6.77 -6.52 -4.52
C GLU A 169 6.85 -5.40 -5.57
N GLY A 170 7.56 -4.30 -5.28
CA GLY A 170 7.76 -3.21 -6.21
C GLY A 170 8.69 -2.14 -5.66
N ILE A 171 9.29 -1.37 -6.58
CA ILE A 171 10.13 -0.21 -6.28
C ILE A 171 9.71 0.94 -7.20
N LYS A 172 9.48 2.12 -6.63
CA LYS A 172 9.41 3.38 -7.35
C LYS A 172 10.62 4.22 -6.95
N VAL A 173 11.46 4.53 -7.92
CA VAL A 173 12.58 5.47 -7.75
C VAL A 173 12.13 6.83 -8.29
N SER A 174 12.42 7.90 -7.55
CA SER A 174 12.29 9.25 -8.08
C SER A 174 13.39 9.47 -9.11
N LEU A 175 13.02 9.99 -10.28
CA LEU A 175 14.02 10.39 -11.26
C LEU A 175 14.67 11.64 -10.69
N ALA A 176 15.93 11.54 -10.26
CA ALA A 176 16.74 12.73 -10.05
C ALA A 176 16.74 13.50 -11.38
N SER A 177 16.28 14.74 -11.37
CA SER A 177 16.57 15.68 -12.44
C SER A 177 18.09 15.81 -12.53
N CYS A 178 18.68 15.16 -13.53
CA CYS A 178 20.03 15.51 -14.00
C CYS A 178 20.06 16.97 -14.45
#